data_AF-A0A0Q5J510-F1
#
_entry.id   AF-A0A0Q5J510-F1
#
_cell.length_a   1.000
_cell.length_b   1.000
_cell.length_c   1.000
_cell.angle_alpha   90.00
_cell.angle_beta   90.00
_cell.angle_gamma   90.00
#
_symmetry.space_group_name_H-M   'P 1'
#
loop_
_entity.id
_entity.type
_entity.pdbx_description
1 polymer ?
#
loop_
_entity_poly.entity_id
_entity_poly.type
_entity_poly.pdbx_seq_one_letter_code
_entity_poly.pdbx_strand_id
1 'polypeptide(L)'
;MAKKKTGLALAVAWPLAKKVATQVSVIVANNPELQKRLENLGKRFADVQRARTPEAKIARAMESVREQASIVLASESGTAESVASLQAAGWKQRADQVDRALQILQHQPRKMQKSQLPRIAAMADSLVAEVLTSLIDEVEG
;
A
#
# COMPACT_ATOMS: atom_id res chain seq x y z
N MET A 1 -8.90 35.37 0.11
CA MET A 1 -9.10 34.15 0.93
C MET A 1 -8.30 33.01 0.32
N ALA A 2 -7.20 32.59 0.95
CA ALA A 2 -6.36 31.51 0.44
C ALA A 2 -7.11 30.17 0.60
N LYS A 3 -7.42 29.50 -0.51
CA LYS A 3 -7.93 28.12 -0.51
C LYS A 3 -6.88 27.26 0.20
N LYS A 4 -7.21 26.70 1.37
CA LYS A 4 -6.40 25.66 2.01
C LYS A 4 -6.21 24.55 0.97
N LYS A 5 -4.97 24.34 0.53
CA LYS A 5 -4.59 23.16 -0.23
C LYS A 5 -4.80 21.96 0.71
N THR A 6 -5.97 21.34 0.65
CA THR A 6 -6.27 20.07 1.31
C THR A 6 -5.50 19.00 0.56
N GLY A 7 -4.18 18.97 0.71
CA GLY A 7 -3.35 17.88 0.24
C GLY A 7 -3.77 16.63 1.01
N LEU A 8 -4.22 15.60 0.29
CA LEU A 8 -4.54 14.32 0.89
C LEU A 8 -3.24 13.73 1.44
N ALA A 9 -3.08 13.68 2.77
CA ALA A 9 -1.92 13.08 3.40
C ALA A 9 -2.15 11.57 3.57
N LEU A 10 -1.45 10.76 2.77
CA LEU A 10 -1.42 9.31 2.96
C LEU A 10 -0.55 9.00 4.19
N ALA A 11 -1.20 8.59 5.28
CA ALA A 11 -0.52 8.32 6.56
C ALA A 11 0.20 6.96 6.51
N VAL A 12 1.41 6.93 5.97
CA VAL A 12 2.27 5.74 5.96
C VAL A 12 3.54 5.98 6.78
N ALA A 13 3.82 5.07 7.73
CA ALA A 13 4.96 5.19 8.63
C ALA A 13 6.25 4.52 8.11
N TRP A 14 6.17 3.75 7.02
CA TRP A 14 7.36 3.08 6.47
C TRP A 14 8.15 3.99 5.51
N PRO A 15 9.50 3.90 5.50
CA PRO A 15 10.36 4.86 4.80
C PRO A 15 10.12 4.98 3.30
N LEU A 16 10.02 3.87 2.55
CA LEU A 16 9.85 3.93 1.10
C LEU A 16 8.44 4.41 0.75
N ALA A 17 7.43 3.81 1.36
CA ALA A 17 6.05 4.19 1.15
C ALA A 17 5.77 5.65 1.54
N LYS A 18 6.42 6.17 2.58
CA LYS A 18 6.30 7.60 2.97
C LYS A 18 6.87 8.53 1.91
N LYS A 19 7.99 8.18 1.27
CA LYS A 19 8.57 8.98 0.18
C LYS A 19 7.60 9.06 -1.00
N VAL A 20 7.09 7.91 -1.42
CA VAL A 20 6.12 7.84 -2.54
C VAL A 20 4.82 8.57 -2.16
N ALA A 21 4.27 8.33 -0.97
CA ALA A 21 3.09 9.04 -0.47
C ALA A 21 3.23 10.57 -0.53
N THR A 22 4.42 11.10 -0.23
CA THR A 22 4.68 12.55 -0.32
C THR A 22 4.66 13.03 -1.76
N GLN A 23 5.22 12.25 -2.70
CA GLN A 23 5.15 12.55 -4.14
C GLN A 23 3.71 12.50 -4.65
N VAL A 24 2.96 11.46 -4.31
CA VAL A 24 1.52 11.31 -4.61
C VAL A 24 0.76 12.54 -4.12
N SER A 25 0.94 12.96 -2.85
CA SER A 25 0.23 14.12 -2.29
C SER A 25 0.46 15.42 -3.07
N VAL A 26 1.65 15.62 -3.65
CA VAL A 26 1.95 16.80 -4.48
C VAL A 26 1.19 16.76 -5.80
N ILE A 27 1.13 15.60 -6.45
CA ILE A 27 0.44 15.39 -7.73
C ILE A 27 -1.08 15.54 -7.55
N VAL A 28 -1.62 14.94 -6.49
CA VAL A 28 -3.04 14.98 -6.13
C VAL A 28 -3.56 16.38 -5.87
N ALA A 29 -2.71 17.27 -5.34
CA ALA A 29 -3.10 18.66 -5.10
C ALA A 29 -3.53 19.40 -6.39
N ASN A 30 -3.16 18.87 -7.55
CA ASN A 30 -3.47 19.43 -8.86
C ASN A 30 -4.49 18.58 -9.65
N ASN A 31 -4.96 17.44 -9.12
CA ASN A 31 -5.89 16.55 -9.81
C ASN A 31 -7.03 16.07 -8.89
N PRO A 32 -8.25 16.64 -9.03
CA PRO A 32 -9.38 16.33 -8.16
C PRO A 32 -9.98 14.92 -8.37
N GLU A 33 -9.75 14.30 -9.53
CA GLU A 33 -10.21 12.92 -9.76
C GLU A 33 -9.35 11.94 -8.98
N LEU A 34 -8.03 12.14 -8.98
CA LEU A 34 -7.12 11.37 -8.14
C LEU A 34 -7.39 11.55 -6.66
N GLN A 35 -7.76 12.75 -6.25
CA GLN A 35 -8.07 13.03 -4.85
C GLN A 35 -9.18 12.10 -4.35
N LYS A 36 -10.25 11.91 -5.14
CA LYS A 36 -11.34 10.97 -4.79
C LYS A 36 -10.88 9.52 -4.74
N ARG A 37 -10.05 9.09 -5.70
CA ARG A 37 -9.54 7.70 -5.74
C ARG A 37 -8.65 7.41 -4.52
N LEU A 38 -7.80 8.35 -4.15
CA LEU A 38 -6.84 8.20 -3.06
C LEU A 38 -7.45 8.43 -1.68
N GLU A 39 -8.59 9.11 -1.56
CA GLU A 39 -9.28 9.28 -0.26
C GLU A 39 -9.55 7.95 0.44
N ASN A 40 -10.02 6.95 -0.31
CA ASN A 40 -10.28 5.62 0.24
C ASN A 40 -8.97 4.93 0.66
N LEU A 41 -7.94 5.02 -0.17
CA LEU A 41 -6.61 4.48 0.13
C LEU A 41 -6.01 5.14 1.39
N GLY A 42 -6.14 6.46 1.52
CA GLY A 42 -5.65 7.22 2.66
C GLY A 42 -6.35 6.87 3.96
N LYS A 43 -7.67 6.63 3.93
CA LYS A 43 -8.42 6.14 5.10
C LYS A 43 -7.90 4.77 5.53
N ARG A 44 -7.70 3.84 4.59
CA ARG A 44 -7.16 2.50 4.88
C ARG A 44 -5.76 2.56 5.48
N PHE A 45 -4.85 3.35 4.93
CA PHE A 45 -3.50 3.50 5.51
C PHE A 45 -3.51 4.24 6.86
N ALA A 46 -4.45 5.14 7.10
CA ALA A 46 -4.65 5.69 8.44
C ALA A 46 -5.09 4.59 9.44
N ASP A 47 -5.94 3.65 9.02
CA ASP A 47 -6.36 2.51 9.85
C ASP A 47 -5.23 1.51 10.10
N VAL A 48 -4.28 1.37 9.16
CA VAL A 48 -3.02 0.65 9.39
C VAL A 48 -2.28 1.26 10.57
N GLN A 49 -2.16 2.59 10.65
CA GLN A 49 -1.45 3.25 11.75
C GLN A 49 -2.11 3.06 13.12
N ARG A 50 -3.41 2.74 13.16
CA ARG A 50 -4.14 2.46 14.41
C ARG A 50 -3.78 1.10 15.03
N ALA A 51 -3.10 0.20 14.30
CA ALA A 51 -2.66 -1.06 14.87
C ALA A 51 -1.55 -0.87 15.91
N ARG A 52 -1.63 -1.62 17.02
CA ARG A 52 -0.74 -1.47 18.18
C ARG A 52 0.60 -2.18 18.01
N THR A 53 0.67 -3.23 17.20
CA THR A 53 1.89 -4.01 16.98
C THR A 53 2.39 -3.87 15.54
N PRO A 54 3.72 -3.93 15.30
CA PRO A 54 4.26 -3.90 13.95
C PRO A 54 3.68 -5.00 13.04
N GLU A 55 3.47 -6.19 13.57
CA GLU A 55 2.88 -7.32 12.84
C GLU A 55 1.45 -7.01 12.39
N ALA A 56 0.64 -6.44 13.29
CA ALA A 56 -0.72 -6.04 12.96
C ALA A 56 -0.76 -4.87 11.96
N LYS A 57 0.22 -3.95 12.01
CA LYS A 57 0.38 -2.91 10.99
C LYS A 57 0.67 -3.53 9.63
N ILE A 58 1.61 -4.48 9.56
CA ILE A 58 1.96 -5.16 8.31
C ILE A 58 0.73 -5.90 7.75
N ALA A 59 0.04 -6.70 8.56
CA ALA A 59 -1.13 -7.46 8.12
C ALA A 59 -2.23 -6.55 7.54
N ARG A 60 -2.58 -5.45 8.21
CA ARG A 60 -3.56 -4.47 7.71
C ARG A 60 -3.10 -3.77 6.44
N ALA A 61 -1.80 -3.50 6.30
CA ALA A 61 -1.26 -2.93 5.07
C ALA A 61 -1.40 -3.91 3.91
N MET A 62 -1.13 -5.20 4.13
CA MET A 62 -1.30 -6.24 3.12
C MET A 62 -2.76 -6.44 2.73
N GLU A 63 -3.69 -6.33 3.67
CA GLU A 63 -5.13 -6.27 3.36
C GLU A 63 -5.48 -5.09 2.43
N SER A 64 -4.96 -3.89 2.74
CA SER A 64 -5.14 -2.71 1.90
C SER A 64 -4.57 -2.88 0.48
N VAL A 65 -3.41 -3.53 0.36
CA VAL A 65 -2.78 -3.88 -0.93
C VAL A 65 -3.63 -4.86 -1.72
N ARG A 66 -4.15 -5.92 -1.08
CA ARG A 66 -5.02 -6.90 -1.77
C ARG A 66 -6.32 -6.29 -2.25
N GLU A 67 -6.90 -5.40 -1.46
CA GLU A 67 -8.12 -4.70 -1.84
C GLU A 67 -7.87 -3.79 -3.05
N GLN A 68 -6.75 -3.06 -3.06
CA GLN A 68 -6.36 -2.26 -4.23
C GLN A 68 -6.12 -3.13 -5.47
N ALA A 69 -5.41 -4.25 -5.32
CA ALA A 69 -5.23 -5.21 -6.41
C ALA A 69 -6.58 -5.74 -6.93
N SER A 70 -7.53 -6.00 -6.05
CA SER A 70 -8.86 -6.49 -6.43
C SER A 70 -9.67 -5.43 -7.18
N ILE A 71 -9.53 -4.15 -6.80
CA ILE A 71 -10.14 -3.02 -7.52
C ILE A 71 -9.59 -2.95 -8.95
N VAL A 72 -8.26 -3.02 -9.12
CA VAL A 72 -7.61 -2.97 -10.44
C VAL A 72 -8.04 -4.18 -11.30
N LEU A 73 -8.01 -5.39 -10.75
CA LEU A 73 -8.46 -6.58 -11.46
C LEU A 73 -9.94 -6.51 -11.87
N ALA A 74 -10.79 -5.88 -11.06
CA ALA A 74 -12.20 -5.70 -11.37
C ALA A 74 -12.44 -4.60 -12.42
N SER A 75 -11.64 -3.54 -12.47
CA SER A 75 -11.74 -2.52 -13.52
C SER A 75 -11.30 -3.04 -14.88
N GLU A 76 -10.42 -4.03 -14.91
CA GLU A 76 -9.86 -4.65 -16.13
C GLU A 76 -10.70 -5.81 -16.68
N SER A 77 -11.98 -5.92 -16.28
CA SER A 77 -12.94 -6.97 -16.67
C SER A 77 -13.16 -7.03 -18.19
N GLY A 78 -12.21 -7.62 -18.91
CA GLY A 78 -12.18 -7.73 -20.37
C GLY A 78 -10.79 -8.05 -20.94
N THR A 79 -9.71 -7.76 -20.22
CA THR A 79 -8.32 -7.90 -20.67
C THR A 79 -7.45 -8.46 -19.55
N ALA A 80 -7.57 -9.77 -19.28
CA ALA A 80 -6.77 -10.47 -18.26
C ALA A 80 -5.24 -10.41 -18.50
N GLU A 81 -4.81 -9.94 -19.67
CA GLU A 81 -3.42 -9.78 -20.08
C GLU A 81 -2.91 -8.33 -20.02
N SER A 82 -3.71 -7.38 -19.52
CA SER A 82 -3.24 -6.00 -19.36
C SER A 82 -2.10 -5.91 -18.34
N VAL A 83 -1.18 -4.97 -18.57
CA VAL A 83 -0.03 -4.75 -17.66
C VAL A 83 -0.52 -4.47 -16.23
N ALA A 84 -1.59 -3.68 -16.08
CA ALA A 84 -2.21 -3.39 -14.79
C ALA A 84 -2.77 -4.65 -14.12
N SER A 85 -3.44 -5.53 -14.87
CA SER A 85 -3.94 -6.81 -14.35
C SER A 85 -2.81 -7.73 -13.86
N LEU A 86 -1.73 -7.84 -14.64
CA LEU A 86 -0.56 -8.64 -14.28
C LEU A 86 0.15 -8.09 -13.03
N GLN A 87 0.30 -6.76 -12.94
CA GLN A 87 0.85 -6.09 -11.77
C GLN A 87 -0.02 -6.33 -10.54
N ALA A 88 -1.34 -6.14 -10.65
CA ALA A 88 -2.28 -6.35 -9.56
C ALA A 88 -2.30 -7.80 -9.06
N ALA A 89 -2.27 -8.80 -9.96
CA ALA A 89 -2.11 -10.20 -9.60
C ALA A 89 -0.80 -10.44 -8.82
N GLY A 90 0.30 -9.82 -9.27
CA GLY A 90 1.61 -9.86 -8.60
C GLY A 90 1.61 -9.23 -7.21
N TRP A 91 0.86 -8.14 -7.00
CA TRP A 91 0.70 -7.52 -5.68
C TRP A 91 -0.03 -8.45 -4.72
N LYS A 92 -1.14 -9.06 -5.16
CA LYS A 92 -1.92 -10.00 -4.36
C LYS A 92 -1.06 -11.19 -3.90
N GLN A 93 -0.32 -11.80 -4.83
CA GLN A 93 0.57 -12.91 -4.53
C GLN A 93 1.65 -12.52 -3.50
N ARG A 94 2.26 -11.34 -3.63
CA ARG A 94 3.29 -10.87 -2.70
C ARG A 94 2.72 -10.49 -1.33
N ALA A 95 1.52 -9.92 -1.27
CA ALA A 95 0.82 -9.68 -0.01
C ALA A 95 0.58 -11.01 0.75
N ASP A 96 0.18 -12.06 0.04
CA ASP A 96 0.03 -13.41 0.62
C ASP A 96 1.36 -14.01 1.10
N GLN A 97 2.47 -13.72 0.41
CA GLN A 97 3.79 -14.14 0.87
C GLN A 97 4.20 -13.43 2.18
N VAL A 98 3.93 -12.13 2.30
CA VAL A 98 4.21 -11.37 3.52
C VAL A 98 3.39 -11.89 4.69
N ASP A 99 2.10 -12.16 4.51
CA ASP A 99 1.26 -12.70 5.58
C ASP A 99 1.66 -14.11 5.99
N ARG A 100 2.01 -14.98 5.03
CA ARG A 100 2.58 -16.30 5.37
C ARG A 100 3.87 -16.17 6.18
N ALA A 101 4.75 -15.22 5.82
CA ALA A 101 5.97 -14.97 6.58
C ALA A 101 5.65 -14.50 8.01
N LEU A 102 4.63 -13.65 8.21
CA LEU A 102 4.17 -13.26 9.55
C LEU A 102 3.63 -14.44 10.35
N GLN A 103 2.81 -15.30 9.74
CA GLN A 103 2.27 -16.49 10.40
C GLN A 103 3.40 -17.44 10.84
N ILE A 104 4.36 -17.72 9.96
CA ILE A 104 5.54 -18.51 10.31
C ILE A 104 6.31 -17.86 11.47
N LEU A 105 6.49 -16.55 11.43
CA LEU A 105 7.21 -15.80 12.45
C LEU A 105 6.56 -15.92 13.85
N GLN A 106 5.23 -15.94 13.92
CA GLN A 106 4.50 -16.06 15.20
C GLN A 106 4.82 -17.36 15.95
N HIS A 107 5.19 -18.42 15.24
CA HIS A 107 5.58 -19.71 15.82
C HIS A 107 7.08 -19.81 16.13
N GLN A 108 7.88 -18.79 15.79
CA GLN A 108 9.31 -18.76 16.09
C GLN A 108 9.60 -18.25 17.50
N PRO A 109 10.76 -18.59 18.10
CA PRO A 109 11.21 -18.00 19.35
C PRO A 109 11.30 -16.47 19.25
N ARG A 110 10.98 -15.75 20.34
CA ARG A 110 11.00 -14.26 20.38
C ARG A 110 12.30 -13.63 19.87
N LYS A 111 13.45 -14.28 20.06
CA LYS A 111 14.74 -13.81 19.53
C LYS A 111 14.76 -13.79 18.01
N MET A 112 14.23 -14.83 17.37
CA MET A 112 14.07 -14.92 15.91
C MET A 112 12.98 -13.97 15.41
N GLN A 113 11.91 -13.78 16.18
CA GLN A 113 10.87 -12.79 15.86
C GLN A 113 11.48 -11.39 15.69
N LYS A 114 12.27 -10.95 16.68
CA LYS A 114 12.92 -9.64 16.64
C LYS A 114 13.91 -9.46 15.49
N SER A 115 14.60 -10.53 15.06
CA SER A 115 15.58 -10.43 13.98
C SER A 115 14.95 -10.49 12.57
N GLN A 116 13.86 -11.23 12.40
CA GLN A 116 13.23 -11.42 11.09
C GLN A 116 12.11 -10.41 10.80
N LEU A 117 11.43 -9.88 11.83
CA LEU A 117 10.37 -8.89 11.67
C LEU A 117 10.78 -7.66 10.82
N PRO A 118 11.99 -7.07 10.98
CA PRO A 118 12.42 -5.96 10.13
C PRO A 118 12.48 -6.33 8.63
N ARG A 119 12.83 -7.57 8.30
CA ARG A 119 12.89 -8.05 6.92
C ARG A 119 11.48 -8.15 6.32
N ILE A 120 10.52 -8.68 7.08
CA ILE A 120 9.12 -8.75 6.67
C ILE A 120 8.55 -7.33 6.51
N ALA A 121 8.87 -6.43 7.43
CA ALA A 121 8.48 -5.02 7.35
C ALA A 121 9.03 -4.33 6.09
N ALA A 122 10.28 -4.62 5.70
CA ALA A 122 10.87 -4.08 4.47
C ALA A 122 10.18 -4.63 3.21
N MET A 123 9.78 -5.91 3.19
CA MET A 123 8.99 -6.47 2.09
C MET A 123 7.63 -5.77 1.97
N ALA A 124 6.97 -5.51 3.09
CA ALA A 124 5.71 -4.78 3.15
C ALA A 124 5.87 -3.31 2.70
N ASP A 125 6.92 -2.62 3.17
CA ASP A 125 7.23 -1.24 2.78
C ASP A 125 7.43 -1.12 1.26
N SER A 126 8.26 -1.99 0.67
CA SER A 126 8.49 -2.01 -0.77
C SER A 126 7.20 -2.27 -1.57
N LEU A 127 6.36 -3.21 -1.11
CA LEU A 127 5.12 -3.52 -1.81
C LEU A 127 4.11 -2.37 -1.71
N VAL A 128 3.99 -1.74 -0.55
CA VAL A 128 3.13 -0.56 -0.39
C VAL A 128 3.65 0.59 -1.25
N ALA A 129 4.96 0.83 -1.28
CA ALA A 129 5.56 1.86 -2.12
C ALA A 129 5.24 1.62 -3.61
N GLU A 130 5.37 0.38 -4.08
CA GLU A 130 5.06 0.03 -5.47
C GLU A 130 3.59 0.29 -5.83
N VAL A 131 2.65 -0.13 -4.98
CA VAL A 131 1.21 0.12 -5.18
C VAL A 131 0.91 1.62 -5.18
N LEU A 132 1.61 2.40 -4.36
CA LEU A 132 1.47 3.86 -4.38
C LEU A 132 2.05 4.49 -5.64
N THR A 133 3.16 3.96 -6.16
CA THR A 133 3.79 4.45 -7.40
C THR A 133 2.92 4.15 -8.62
N SER A 134 2.31 2.97 -8.72
CA SER A 134 1.45 2.65 -9.86
C SER A 134 0.25 3.59 -10.00
N LEU A 135 -0.22 4.16 -8.88
CA LEU A 135 -1.29 5.16 -8.86
C LEU A 135 -0.84 6.52 -9.40
N ILE A 136 0.47 6.77 -9.47
CA ILE A 136 1.05 7.95 -10.12
C ILE A 136 1.19 7.68 -11.63
N ASP A 137 1.72 6.50 -12.00
CA ASP A 137 2.00 6.18 -13.40
C ASP A 137 0.72 6.15 -14.27
N GLU A 138 -0.42 5.75 -13.71
CA GLU A 138 -1.74 5.83 -14.38
C GLU A 138 -2.21 7.26 -14.72
N VAL A 139 -1.59 8.29 -14.14
CA VAL A 139 -2.02 9.70 -14.27
C VAL A 139 -1.18 10.45 -15.28
N GLU A 140 0.11 10.10 -15.34
CA GLU A 140 1.06 10.72 -16.25
C GLU A 140 1.06 10.09 -17.64
N GLY A 141 0.53 8.87 -17.79
CA GLY A 141 0.31 8.17 -19.06
C GLY A 141 -1.01 8.54 -19.73
#